data_AF-A0A534EBQ3-F1
#
_entry.id   AF-A0A534EBQ3-F1
#
_cell.length_a   1.000
_cell.length_b   1.000
_cell.length_c   1.000
_cell.angle_alpha   90.00
_cell.angle_beta   90.00
_cell.angle_gamma   90.00
#
_symmetry.space_group_name_H-M   'P 1'
#
loop_
_entity.id
_entity.type
_entity.pdbx_description
1 polymer ?
#
loop_
_entity_poly.entity_id
_entity_poly.type
_entity_poly.pdbx_seq_one_letter_code
_entity_poly.pdbx_strand_id
1 'polypeptide(L)' 'MNSCAEAKYFLAHCPNVKMDGDHDGIPCERQWCPGG' A
#
# COMPACT_ATOMS: atom_id res chain seq x y z
N MET A 1 -3.30 5.12 6.76
CA MET A 1 -1.89 4.73 6.73
C MET A 1 -1.04 5.95 6.42
N ASN A 2 -0.60 6.75 7.40
CA ASN A 2 -0.09 8.11 7.11
C ASN A 2 1.17 8.20 6.20
N SER A 3 1.71 7.08 5.71
CA SER A 3 2.85 7.06 4.78
C SER A 3 2.88 5.80 3.92
N CYS A 4 3.52 5.91 2.75
CA CYS A 4 3.72 4.80 1.81
C CYS A 4 4.39 3.59 2.46
N ALA A 5 5.37 3.82 3.35
CA ALA A 5 6.05 2.75 4.08
C ALA A 5 5.10 1.96 5.00
N GLU A 6 4.17 2.64 5.68
CA GLU A 6 3.17 2.00 6.54
C GLU A 6 2.19 1.20 5.69
N ALA A 7 1.76 1.75 4.55
CA ALA A 7 0.84 1.05 3.66
C ALA A 7 1.49 -0.20 3.03
N LYS A 8 2.79 -0.15 2.68
CA LYS A 8 3.58 -1.34 2.30
C LYS A 8 3.71 -2.35 3.43
N TYR A 9 3.94 -1.88 4.67
CA TYR A 9 4.01 -2.75 5.84
C TYR A 9 2.70 -3.51 6.05
N PHE A 10 1.56 -2.83 5.98
CA PHE A 10 0.26 -3.47 6.11
C PHE A 10 -0.07 -4.41 4.93
N LEU A 11 0.35 -4.08 3.71
CA LEU A 11 0.25 -5.01 2.58
C LEU A 11 1.04 -6.30 2.82
N ALA A 12 2.25 -6.19 3.36
CA ALA A 12 3.10 -7.33 3.66
C ALA A 12 2.64 -8.14 4.90
N HIS A 13 2.11 -7.46 5.92
CA HIS A 13 1.75 -8.09 7.19
C HIS A 13 0.27 -8.43 7.36
N CYS A 14 -0.63 -7.87 6.55
CA CYS A 14 -2.06 -8.14 6.60
C CYS A 14 -2.56 -8.67 5.25
N PRO A 15 -2.73 -9.99 5.08
CA PRO A 15 -3.01 -10.65 3.79
C PRO A 15 -4.43 -10.46 3.25
N ASN A 16 -5.17 -9.43 3.67
CA ASN A 16 -6.56 -9.19 3.25
C ASN A 16 -6.83 -7.70 2.97
N VAL A 17 -5.76 -6.94 2.77
CA VAL A 17 -5.83 -5.51 2.54
C VAL A 17 -5.97 -5.26 1.04
N LYS A 18 -7.16 -4.83 0.60
CA LYS A 18 -7.44 -4.43 -0.79
C LYS A 18 -6.90 -3.04 -1.09
N MET A 19 -5.58 -2.89 -1.10
CA MET A 19 -4.91 -1.62 -1.44
C MET A 19 -3.93 -1.73 -2.59
N ASP A 20 -3.53 -2.96 -2.95
CA ASP A 20 -2.65 -3.26 -4.06
C ASP A 20 -3.46 -4.04 -5.09
N GLY A 21 -4.02 -3.33 -6.07
CA GLY A 21 -4.85 -3.90 -7.12
C GLY A 21 -4.04 -4.61 -8.21
N ASP A 22 -2.77 -4.22 -8.37
CA ASP A 22 -1.86 -4.68 -9.41
C ASP A 22 -0.85 -5.73 -8.89
N HIS A 23 -0.87 -5.97 -7.57
CA HIS A 23 -0.02 -6.90 -6.83
C HIS A 23 1.48 -6.55 -6.95
N ASP A 24 1.80 -5.27 -7.06
CA ASP A 24 3.16 -4.75 -7.20
C ASP A 24 3.85 -4.48 -5.84
N GLY A 25 3.15 -4.73 -4.73
CA GLY A 25 3.60 -4.45 -3.38
C GLY A 25 3.53 -2.96 -3.03
N ILE A 26 2.87 -2.15 -3.85
CA ILE A 26 2.66 -0.72 -3.64
C ILE A 26 1.16 -0.46 -3.46
N PRO A 27 0.77 0.37 -2.48
CA PRO A 27 -0.61 0.81 -2.39
C PRO A 27 -0.96 1.68 -3.61
N CYS A 28 -2.01 1.31 -4.34
CA CYS A 28 -2.58 2.03 -5.49
C CYS A 28 -3.02 3.47 -5.13
N GLU A 29 -3.34 3.67 -3.85
CA GLU A 29 -3.82 4.92 -3.29
C GLU A 29 -2.69 5.95 -3.11
N ARG A 30 -2.68 6.97 -3.98
CA ARG A 30 -1.72 8.09 -3.98
C ARG A 30 -1.69 8.89 -2.67
N GLN A 31 -2.76 8.80 -1.89
CA GLN A 31 -2.84 9.34 -0.52
C GLN A 31 -1.75 8.77 0.39
N TRP A 32 -1.22 7.59 0.08
CA TRP A 32 -0.14 6.96 0.83
C TRP A 32 1.20 7.10 0.10
N CYS A 33 1.22 6.95 -1.23
CA CYS A 33 2.42 7.13 -2.05
C CYS A 33 2.19 8.24 -3.12
N PRO A 34 2.49 9.53 -2.82
CA PRO A 34 2.24 10.63 -3.74
C PRO A 34 3.14 10.65 -5.00
N GLY A 35 4.03 9.67 -5.16
CA GLY A 35 5.02 9.61 -6.23
C GLY A 35 4.82 8.52 -7.30
N GLY A 36 4.21 7.37 -6.96
CA GLY A 36 4.21 6.19 -7.83
C GLY A 36 5.63 5.66 -8.05
#